data_AF-A0A2M7VXX6-F1
#
_entry.id   AF-A0A2M7VXX6-F1
#
_cell.length_a   1.000
_cell.length_b   1.000
_cell.length_c   1.000
_cell.angle_alpha   90.00
_cell.angle_beta   90.00
_cell.angle_gamma   90.00
#
_symmetry.space_group_name_H-M   'P 1'
#
loop_
_entity.id
_entity.type
_entity.pdbx_description
1 polymer ?
#
loop_
_entity_poly.entity_id
_entity_poly.type
_entity_poly.pdbx_seq_one_letter_code
_entity_poly.pdbx_strand_id
1 'polypeptide(L)'
;ATEWPLEQITLVDRNVLRIGIYELLYSANIPPRVAINEAIEIAKTFGGESSGKFINGVLGAIYKDMPAAERARREAITQKLQEAKESRVKPAAEAAA
;
A
#
# COMPACT_ATOMS: atom_id res chain seq x y z
N ALA A 1 3.59 18.80 -15.89
CA ALA A 1 3.92 17.44 -15.44
C ALA A 1 4.47 16.68 -16.63
N THR A 2 5.50 15.86 -16.48
CA THR A 2 5.97 14.97 -17.55
C THR A 2 4.83 14.02 -17.88
N GLU A 3 4.28 14.09 -19.09
CA GLU A 3 3.29 13.11 -19.54
C GLU A 3 4.00 11.77 -19.66
N TRP A 4 3.51 10.77 -18.93
CA TRP A 4 3.96 9.39 -19.05
C TRP A 4 2.91 8.63 -19.83
N PRO A 5 3.15 8.34 -21.12
CA PRO A 5 2.19 7.61 -21.93
C PRO A 5 1.96 6.23 -21.31
N LEU A 6 0.69 5.88 -21.08
CA LEU A 6 0.31 4.61 -20.47
C LEU A 6 0.80 3.41 -21.29
N GLU A 7 1.07 3.61 -22.59
CA GLU A 7 1.61 2.61 -23.49
C GLU A 7 3.07 2.23 -23.19
N GLN A 8 3.82 3.08 -22.49
CA GLN A 8 5.22 2.82 -22.13
C GLN A 8 5.37 2.05 -20.82
N ILE A 9 4.30 1.88 -20.06
CA ILE A 9 4.28 1.12 -18.82
C ILE A 9 4.19 -0.37 -19.16
N THR A 10 5.05 -1.18 -18.55
CA THR A 10 4.99 -2.64 -18.75
C THR A 10 3.61 -3.19 -18.37
N LEU A 11 3.20 -4.29 -19.00
CA LEU A 11 1.91 -4.92 -18.67
C LEU A 11 1.81 -5.29 -17.19
N VAL A 12 2.92 -5.73 -16.59
CA VAL A 12 3.03 -6.07 -15.17
C VAL A 12 2.81 -4.83 -14.33
N ASP A 13 3.62 -3.78 -14.52
CA ASP A 13 3.54 -2.56 -13.71
C ASP A 13 2.16 -1.91 -13.81
N ARG A 14 1.57 -1.90 -15.01
CA ARG A 14 0.23 -1.35 -15.21
C ARG A 14 -0.84 -2.10 -14.41
N ASN A 15 -0.73 -3.42 -14.31
CA ASN A 15 -1.67 -4.22 -13.51
C ASN A 15 -1.40 -4.07 -12.01
N VAL A 16 -0.14 -3.99 -11.58
CA VAL A 16 0.21 -3.70 -10.19
C VAL A 16 -0.30 -2.32 -9.77
N LEU A 17 -0.13 -1.29 -10.62
CA LEU A 17 -0.69 0.04 -10.36
C LEU A 17 -2.20 0.00 -10.21
N ARG A 18 -2.92 -0.75 -11.06
CA ARG A 18 -4.38 -0.86 -10.95
C ARG A 18 -4.81 -1.44 -9.60
N ILE A 19 -4.15 -2.51 -9.16
CA ILE A 19 -4.42 -3.15 -7.87
C ILE A 19 -4.08 -2.19 -6.73
N GLY A 20 -2.86 -1.65 -6.72
CA GLY A 20 -2.39 -0.74 -5.68
C GLY A 20 -3.23 0.53 -5.56
N ILE A 21 -3.61 1.14 -6.69
CA ILE A 21 -4.51 2.30 -6.73
C ILE A 21 -5.91 1.93 -6.24
N TYR A 22 -6.44 0.79 -6.65
CA TYR A 22 -7.76 0.35 -6.22
C TYR A 22 -7.80 0.17 -4.70
N GLU A 23 -6.84 -0.55 -4.13
CA GLU A 23 -6.75 -0.74 -2.68
C GLU A 23 -6.52 0.59 -1.96
N LEU A 24 -5.64 1.42 -2.50
CA LEU A 24 -5.31 2.72 -1.94
C LEU A 24 -6.49 3.70 -2.02
N LEU A 25 -7.42 3.61 -2.96
CA LEU A 25 -8.55 4.55 -3.06
C LEU A 25 -9.85 4.01 -2.48
N TYR A 26 -10.12 2.71 -2.62
CA TYR A 26 -11.46 2.15 -2.38
C TYR A 26 -11.51 1.10 -1.26
N SER A 27 -10.38 0.54 -0.83
CA SER A 27 -10.36 -0.48 0.24
C SER A 27 -10.22 0.14 1.63
N ALA A 28 -11.35 0.48 2.26
CA ALA A 28 -11.38 1.13 3.58
C ALA A 28 -10.81 0.26 4.73
N ASN A 29 -10.71 -1.05 4.54
CA ASN A 29 -10.18 -2.01 5.50
C ASN A 29 -8.67 -2.26 5.35
N ILE A 30 -8.03 -1.70 4.32
CA ILE A 30 -6.60 -1.88 4.05
C ILE A 30 -5.86 -0.59 4.38
N PRO A 31 -4.89 -0.62 5.32
CA PRO A 31 -3.98 0.48 5.56
C PRO A 31 -3.27 0.94 4.27
N PRO A 32 -3.24 2.25 3.95
CA PRO A 32 -2.53 2.78 2.78
C PRO A 32 -1.08 2.30 2.67
N ARG A 33 -0.35 2.28 3.79
CA ARG A 33 1.04 1.83 3.84
C ARG A 33 1.18 0.35 3.49
N VAL A 34 0.22 -0.48 3.89
CA VAL A 34 0.21 -1.92 3.56
C VAL A 34 -0.06 -2.09 2.08
N ALA A 35 -1.11 -1.46 1.54
CA ALA A 35 -1.42 -1.52 0.11
C ALA A 35 -0.22 -1.10 -0.77
N ILE A 36 0.47 -0.01 -0.39
CA ILE A 36 1.66 0.46 -1.11
C ILE A 36 2.79 -0.56 -1.02
N ASN A 37 3.09 -1.10 0.17
CA ASN A 37 4.16 -2.08 0.35
C ASN A 37 3.90 -3.37 -0.43
N GLU A 38 2.68 -3.92 -0.37
CA GLU A 38 2.32 -5.14 -1.11
C GLU A 38 2.45 -4.93 -2.63
N ALA A 39 2.00 -3.79 -3.14
CA ALA A 39 2.17 -3.45 -4.56
C ALA A 39 3.66 -3.37 -4.95
N ILE A 40 4.51 -2.80 -4.10
CA ILE A 40 5.97 -2.73 -4.35
C ILE A 40 6.58 -4.14 -4.41
N GLU A 41 6.24 -5.01 -3.47
CA GLU A 41 6.79 -6.38 -3.41
C GLU A 41 6.32 -7.23 -4.59
N ILE A 42 5.06 -7.09 -5.02
CA ILE A 42 4.56 -7.72 -6.26
C ILE A 42 5.34 -7.20 -7.47
N ALA A 43 5.57 -5.90 -7.59
CA ALA A 43 6.32 -5.33 -8.71
C ALA A 43 7.79 -5.78 -8.72
N LYS A 44 8.45 -5.88 -7.56
CA LYS A 44 9.80 -6.46 -7.47
C LYS A 44 9.82 -7.91 -7.93
N THR A 45 8.82 -8.68 -7.52
CA THR A 45 8.72 -10.12 -7.84
C THR A 45 8.58 -10.37 -9.34
N PHE A 46 7.76 -9.58 -10.04
CA PHE A 46 7.44 -9.82 -11.45
C PHE A 46 8.14 -8.87 -12.44
N GLY A 47 8.67 -7.74 -11.99
CA GLY A 47 9.30 -6.72 -12.82
C GLY A 47 10.68 -6.25 -12.33
N GLY A 48 11.20 -6.81 -11.23
CA GLY A 48 12.51 -6.46 -10.68
C GLY A 48 12.55 -5.13 -9.93
N GLU A 49 13.76 -4.75 -9.50
CA GLU A 49 13.97 -3.63 -8.57
C GLU A 49 13.56 -2.27 -9.15
N SER A 50 13.73 -2.06 -10.46
CA SER A 50 13.29 -0.83 -11.14
C SER A 50 11.78 -0.66 -11.07
N SER A 51 11.04 -1.76 -11.20
CA SER A 51 9.57 -1.79 -11.14
C SER A 51 9.09 -1.46 -9.74
N GLY A 52 9.71 -2.04 -8.70
CA GLY A 52 9.43 -1.69 -7.31
C GLY A 52 9.61 -0.19 -7.02
N LYS A 53 10.70 0.42 -7.51
CA LYS A 53 10.96 1.87 -7.37
C LYS A 53 9.93 2.71 -8.12
N PHE A 54 9.55 2.31 -9.33
CA PHE A 54 8.53 2.99 -10.13
C PHE A 54 7.17 2.99 -9.43
N ILE A 55 6.69 1.82 -8.98
CA ILE A 55 5.42 1.69 -8.25
C ILE A 55 5.42 2.51 -6.95
N ASN A 56 6.51 2.46 -6.18
CA ASN A 56 6.66 3.28 -4.96
C ASN A 56 6.53 4.77 -5.26
N GLY A 57 7.17 5.25 -6.34
CA GLY A 57 7.09 6.64 -6.77
C GLY A 57 5.66 7.07 -7.11
N VAL A 58 4.95 6.28 -7.92
CA VAL A 58 3.58 6.60 -8.37
C VAL A 58 2.58 6.52 -7.21
N LEU A 59 2.53 5.41 -6.48
CA LEU A 59 1.57 5.26 -5.38
C LEU A 59 1.87 6.23 -4.23
N GLY A 60 3.15 6.54 -3.99
CA GLY A 60 3.56 7.55 -3.02
C GLY A 60 3.10 8.96 -3.39
N ALA A 61 3.11 9.32 -4.68
CA ALA A 61 2.56 10.58 -5.15
C ALA A 61 1.04 10.64 -4.95
N ILE A 62 0.32 9.59 -5.35
CA ILE A 62 -1.14 9.49 -5.16
C ILE A 62 -1.52 9.60 -3.68
N TYR A 63 -0.77 8.94 -2.79
CA TYR A 63 -0.99 9.06 -1.34
C TYR A 63 -0.75 10.50 -0.84
N LYS A 64 0.26 11.20 -1.36
CA LYS A 64 0.54 12.60 -0.99
C LYS A 64 -0.53 13.58 -1.48
N ASP A 65 -1.19 13.27 -2.59
CA ASP A 65 -2.27 14.09 -3.14
C ASP A 65 -3.63 13.86 -2.44
N MET A 66 -3.75 12.84 -1.59
CA MET A 66 -4.96 12.62 -0.81
C MET A 66 -5.22 13.75 0.19
N PRO A 67 -6.51 14.09 0.44
CA PRO A 67 -6.88 15.03 1.49
C PRO A 67 -6.29 14.64 2.84
N ALA A 68 -5.73 15.61 3.56
CA ALA A 68 -5.10 15.37 4.87
C ALA A 68 -6.05 14.67 5.87
N ALA A 69 -7.34 15.03 5.84
CA ALA A 69 -8.37 14.41 6.66
C ALA A 69 -8.54 12.90 6.36
N GLU A 70 -8.50 12.51 5.08
CA GLU A 70 -8.62 11.11 4.68
C GLU A 70 -7.36 10.33 5.08
N ARG A 71 -6.17 10.91 4.92
CA ARG A 71 -4.93 10.28 5.41
C ARG A 71 -4.96 10.03 6.92
N ALA A 72 -5.33 11.04 7.70
CA ALA A 72 -5.42 10.93 9.16
C ALA A 72 -6.42 9.84 9.59
N ARG A 73 -7.58 9.78 8.94
CA ARG A 73 -8.58 8.71 9.17
C ARG A 73 -7.99 7.33 8.92
N ARG A 74 -7.24 7.16 7.82
CA ARG A 74 -6.65 5.87 7.47
C ARG A 74 -5.47 5.47 8.34
N GLU A 75 -4.68 6.43 8.80
CA GLU A 75 -3.63 6.18 9.81
C GLU A 75 -4.24 5.71 11.12
N ALA A 76 -5.35 6.31 11.57
CA ALA A 76 -6.07 5.85 12.76
C ALA A 76 -6.63 4.42 12.60
N ILE A 77 -7.15 4.05 11.43
CA ILE A 77 -7.58 2.68 11.13
C ILE A 77 -6.39 1.71 11.21
N THR A 78 -5.25 2.11 10.65
CA THR A 78 -4.03 1.31 10.66
C THR A 78 -3.55 1.04 12.08
N GLN A 79 -3.54 2.07 12.92
CA GLN A 79 -3.14 1.97 14.32
C GLN A 79 -4.07 1.02 15.09
N LYS A 80 -5.40 1.14 14.92
CA LYS A 80 -6.37 0.22 15.51
C LYS A 80 -6.16 -1.23 15.06
N LEU A 81 -5.84 -1.46 13.78
CA LEU A 81 -5.56 -2.80 13.25
C LEU A 81 -4.26 -3.39 13.84
N GLN A 82 -3.24 -2.56 14.08
CA GLN A 82 -2.01 -2.99 14.75
C GLN A 82 -2.25 -3.31 16.22
N GLU A 83 -2.94 -2.43 16.95
CA GLU A 83 -3.32 -2.64 18.35
C GLU A 83 -4.15 -3.93 18.53
N ALA A 84 -5.13 -4.17 17.65
CA ALA A 84 -5.94 -5.39 17.68
C ALA A 84 -5.13 -6.66 17.37
N LYS A 85 -4.09 -6.57 16.53
CA LYS A 85 -3.17 -7.69 16.28
C LYS A 85 -2.30 -7.95 17.50
N GLU A 86 -1.74 -6.92 18.13
CA GLU A 86 -0.90 -7.04 19.33
C GLU A 86 -1.68 -7.56 20.54
N SER A 87 -2.92 -7.07 20.74
CA SER A 87 -3.79 -7.54 21.82
C SER A 87 -4.25 -8.99 21.64
N ARG A 88 -4.21 -9.53 20.42
CA ARG A 88 -4.49 -10.95 20.14
C ARG A 88 -3.28 -11.84 20.36
N VAL A 89 -2.06 -11.29 20.25
CA VAL A 89 -0.80 -12.03 20.44
C VAL A 89 -0.38 -12.10 21.92
N LYS A 90 -0.58 -11.02 22.70
CA LYS A 90 -0.28 -10.98 24.15
C LYS A 90 -0.95 -12.07 25.00
N PRO A 91 -2.27 -12.36 24.89
CA PRO A 91 -2.90 -13.37 25.75
C PRO A 91 -2.40 -14.80 25.48
N ALA A 92 -1.88 -15.08 24.27
CA ALA A 92 -1.30 -16.39 23.96
C ALA A 92 0.13 -16.55 24.53
N ALA A 93 0.89 -15.46 24.64
CA ALA A 93 2.24 -15.48 25.21
C ALA A 93 2.23 -15.54 26.75
N GLU A 94 1.28 -14.87 27.40
CA GLU A 94 1.14 -14.89 28.86
C GLU A 94 0.49 -16.18 29.39
N ALA A 95 -0.31 -16.91 28.59
CA ALA A 95 -0.89 -18.19 28.97
C ALA A 95 0.05 -19.40 28.80
N ALA A 96 1.19 -19.22 28.12
CA ALA A 96 2.20 -20.25 27.89
C ALA A 96 3.44 -20.14 28.81
N ALA A 97 3.44 -19.17 29.73
CA ALA A 97 4.45 -18.97 30.77
C ALA A 97 3.87 -19.32 32.15
#